data_AF-A0A1L9Q4P6-F1
#
_entry.id   AF-A0A1L9Q4P6-F1
#
_cell.length_a   1.000
_cell.length_b   1.000
_cell.length_c   1.000
_cell.angle_alpha   90.00
_cell.angle_beta   90.00
_cell.angle_gamma   90.00
#
_symmetry.space_group_name_H-M   'P 1'
#
loop_
_entity.id
_entity.type
_entity.pdbx_description
1 polymer ?
#
loop_
_entity_poly.entity_id
_entity_poly.type
_entity_poly.pdbx_seq_one_letter_code
_entity_poly.pdbx_strand_id
1 'polypeptide(L)'
;MHCLHCSQEFTDQSQLNAHYDEHAEIQRRVHPGRVYGARYETKGHVISPGGAESDPEQASFSAIGKDSFPLKEQEPGKKAQRLSDISQFMNQENGLLVFRRFSELSIQNLVHMQTEIAELEHRVKQQSDSAGTIPWGSPSNQLRDTLSDKLEKYHKALLIQSQLRKLKRPEDEFIQILSDWAADSQLLVEPDGAFLADQPQLRSDLVSLNSGAERKVWAYRVVERLVWKLLVKVNPVLMS
;
A
#
# COMPACT_ATOMS: atom_id res chain seq x y z
N MET A 1 -24.37 -24.22 -1.72
CA MET A 1 -22.95 -23.80 -1.69
C MET A 1 -22.78 -22.67 -2.69
N HIS A 2 -21.96 -21.64 -2.44
CA HIS A 2 -21.84 -20.51 -3.38
C HIS A 2 -20.43 -20.36 -3.94
N CYS A 3 -20.32 -19.91 -5.19
CA CYS A 3 -19.06 -19.56 -5.82
C CYS A 3 -18.50 -18.26 -5.21
N LEU A 4 -17.23 -18.27 -4.81
CA LEU A 4 -16.56 -17.10 -4.22
C LEU A 4 -16.23 -16.01 -5.26
N HIS A 5 -16.27 -16.33 -6.56
CA HIS A 5 -15.92 -15.39 -7.63
C HIS A 5 -17.13 -14.61 -8.17
N CYS A 6 -18.31 -15.23 -8.23
CA CYS A 6 -19.50 -14.63 -8.83
C CYS A 6 -20.77 -14.74 -7.98
N SER A 7 -20.67 -15.32 -6.78
CA SER A 7 -21.78 -15.48 -5.82
C SER A 7 -22.97 -16.32 -6.31
N GLN A 8 -22.85 -17.11 -7.38
CA GLN A 8 -23.88 -18.08 -7.77
C GLN A 8 -24.01 -19.20 -6.72
N GLU A 9 -25.25 -19.61 -6.45
CA GLU A 9 -25.57 -20.72 -5.55
C GLU A 9 -25.78 -22.04 -6.31
N PHE A 10 -25.29 -23.13 -5.73
CA PHE A 10 -25.32 -24.48 -6.28
C PHE A 10 -25.88 -25.46 -5.25
N THR A 11 -26.64 -26.44 -5.76
CA THR A 11 -27.31 -27.47 -4.94
C THR A 11 -26.38 -28.63 -4.59
N ASP A 12 -25.35 -28.91 -5.41
CA ASP A 12 -24.38 -29.96 -5.19
C ASP A 12 -22.93 -29.53 -5.52
N GLN A 13 -21.95 -30.32 -5.05
CA GLN A 13 -20.52 -30.02 -5.20
C GLN A 13 -20.04 -30.22 -6.64
N SER A 14 -20.69 -31.10 -7.40
CA SER A 14 -20.34 -31.39 -8.79
C SER A 14 -20.63 -30.20 -9.69
N GLN A 15 -21.76 -29.53 -9.49
CA GLN A 15 -22.14 -28.30 -10.18
C GLN A 15 -21.20 -27.15 -9.84
N LEU A 16 -20.82 -26.99 -8.56
CA LEU A 16 -19.85 -25.98 -8.15
C LEU A 16 -18.47 -26.21 -8.78
N ASN A 17 -18.02 -27.46 -8.88
CA ASN A 17 -16.74 -27.80 -9.52
C ASN A 17 -16.78 -27.52 -11.03
N ALA A 18 -17.84 -27.94 -11.72
CA ALA A 18 -18.02 -27.65 -13.14
C ALA A 18 -18.05 -26.13 -13.42
N HIS A 19 -18.66 -25.36 -12.53
CA HIS A 19 -18.66 -23.91 -12.59
C HIS A 19 -17.26 -23.29 -12.36
N TYR A 20 -16.42 -23.87 -11.48
CA TYR A 20 -15.03 -23.43 -11.35
C TYR A 20 -14.20 -23.74 -12.61
N ASP A 21 -14.48 -24.84 -13.31
CA ASP A 21 -13.83 -25.16 -14.58
C ASP A 21 -14.18 -24.13 -15.68
N GLU A 22 -15.43 -23.63 -15.70
CA GLU A 22 -15.84 -22.54 -16.59
C GLU A 22 -15.08 -21.24 -16.29
N HIS A 23 -14.90 -20.89 -15.01
CA HIS A 23 -14.08 -19.75 -14.62
C HIS A 23 -12.62 -19.91 -15.08
N ALA A 24 -12.05 -21.10 -14.93
CA ALA A 24 -10.69 -21.39 -15.41
C ALA A 24 -10.57 -21.26 -16.93
N GLU A 25 -11.59 -21.69 -17.69
CA GLU A 25 -11.62 -21.56 -19.15
C GLU A 25 -11.73 -20.10 -19.60
N ILE A 26 -12.61 -19.30 -18.98
CA ILE A 26 -12.72 -17.86 -19.25
C ILE A 26 -11.38 -17.17 -18.97
N GLN A 27 -10.73 -17.51 -17.86
CA GLN A 27 -9.42 -16.95 -17.52
C GLN A 27 -8.33 -17.30 -18.53
N ARG A 28 -8.28 -18.55 -19.01
CA ARG A 28 -7.33 -18.96 -20.07
C ARG A 28 -7.51 -18.16 -21.35
N ARG A 29 -8.75 -17.78 -21.69
CA ARG A 29 -9.04 -16.95 -22.87
C ARG A 29 -8.65 -15.48 -22.69
N VAL A 30 -8.86 -14.94 -21.49
CA VAL A 30 -8.60 -13.51 -21.20
C VAL A 30 -7.11 -13.24 -20.97
N HIS A 31 -6.37 -14.19 -20.37
CA HIS A 31 -4.95 -14.02 -20.06
C HIS A 31 -4.12 -15.29 -20.35
N PRO A 32 -3.61 -15.45 -21.59
CA PRO A 32 -2.68 -16.53 -21.90
C PRO A 32 -1.36 -16.30 -21.14
N GLY A 33 -1.22 -16.94 -19.96
CA GLY A 33 0.02 -16.94 -19.18
C GLY A 33 -0.11 -16.73 -17.66
N ARG A 34 -1.30 -16.50 -17.11
CA ARG A 34 -1.50 -16.46 -15.64
C ARG A 34 -2.57 -17.47 -15.21
N VAL A 35 -2.15 -18.47 -14.44
CA VAL A 35 -3.06 -19.39 -13.73
C VAL A 35 -3.11 -18.93 -12.28
N TYR A 36 -4.24 -18.37 -11.84
CA TYR A 36 -4.49 -18.12 -10.42
C TYR A 36 -4.98 -19.43 -9.79
N GLY A 37 -4.32 -19.89 -8.72
CA GLY A 37 -4.69 -21.13 -8.02
C GLY A 37 -3.60 -22.21 -7.98
N ALA A 38 -2.38 -21.94 -8.47
CA ALA A 38 -1.23 -22.77 -8.11
C ALA A 38 -1.05 -22.70 -6.58
N ARG A 39 -1.50 -23.75 -5.88
CA ARG A 39 -1.08 -24.01 -4.50
C ARG A 39 0.45 -23.97 -4.52
N TYR A 40 1.03 -23.17 -3.64
CA TYR A 40 2.43 -23.33 -3.29
C TYR A 40 2.56 -24.70 -2.62
N GLU A 41 2.85 -25.74 -3.40
CA GLU A 41 3.55 -26.89 -2.86
C GLU A 41 4.92 -26.37 -2.43
N THR A 42 5.07 -26.15 -1.13
CA THR A 42 6.35 -25.92 -0.46
C THR A 42 7.27 -27.09 -0.79
N LYS A 43 8.03 -26.97 -1.89
CA LYS A 43 9.20 -27.81 -2.12
C LYS A 43 10.21 -27.47 -1.03
N GLY A 44 10.32 -28.38 -0.07
CA GLY A 44 11.29 -28.33 1.00
C GLY A 44 12.70 -28.18 0.43
N HIS A 45 13.31 -27.04 0.72
CA HIS A 45 14.75 -26.92 0.66
C HIS A 45 15.29 -27.26 2.05
N VAL A 46 15.88 -28.45 2.15
CA VAL A 46 16.63 -28.90 3.31
C VAL A 46 17.89 -28.05 3.39
N ILE A 47 17.95 -27.15 4.36
CA ILE A 47 19.20 -26.62 4.90
C ILE A 47 19.14 -26.88 6.40
N SER A 48 19.97 -27.83 6.82
CA SER A 48 20.24 -28.18 8.22
C SER A 48 21.50 -27.40 8.68
N PRO A 49 21.85 -27.38 9.98
CA PRO A 49 21.59 -26.26 10.88
C PRO A 49 22.89 -25.62 11.40
N GLY A 50 22.82 -24.35 11.82
CA GLY A 50 23.93 -23.74 12.55
C GLY A 50 23.59 -22.36 13.10
N GLY A 51 23.75 -22.19 14.41
CA GLY A 51 23.85 -20.89 15.06
C GLY A 51 22.64 -20.52 15.92
N ALA A 52 22.70 -20.87 17.20
CA ALA A 52 21.89 -20.26 18.23
C ALA A 52 22.40 -18.83 18.48
N GLU A 53 21.55 -17.83 18.30
CA GLU A 53 21.77 -16.50 18.86
C GLU A 53 20.48 -16.01 19.51
N SER A 54 20.65 -15.57 20.75
CA SER A 54 19.68 -15.11 21.73
C SER A 54 19.20 -13.70 21.42
N ASP A 55 17.88 -13.48 21.58
CA ASP A 55 17.26 -12.16 21.63
C ASP A 55 17.83 -11.30 22.76
N PRO A 56 17.99 -9.99 22.50
CA PRO A 56 17.50 -9.02 23.47
C PRO A 56 16.80 -7.85 22.77
N GLU A 57 15.46 -7.81 22.82
CA GLU A 57 14.69 -6.62 22.48
C GLU A 57 13.92 -6.11 23.72
N GLN A 58 14.59 -5.29 24.52
CA GLN A 58 13.95 -4.29 25.38
C GLN A 58 14.72 -2.98 25.22
N ALA A 59 14.43 -2.24 24.15
CA ALA A 59 14.80 -0.84 24.03
C ALA A 59 13.59 0.03 24.38
N SER A 60 13.68 0.68 25.54
CA SER A 60 12.73 1.65 26.06
C SER A 60 12.66 2.86 25.11
N PHE A 61 11.52 3.05 24.45
CA PHE A 61 11.16 4.29 23.77
C PHE A 61 10.54 5.24 24.80
N SER A 62 11.37 6.00 25.50
CA SER A 62 10.92 7.04 26.42
C SER A 62 10.95 8.41 25.74
N ALA A 63 9.80 9.08 25.80
CA ALA A 63 9.60 10.53 25.69
C ALA A 63 9.81 11.21 24.32
N ILE A 64 8.77 11.16 23.49
CA ILE A 64 8.45 12.25 22.55
C ILE A 64 7.04 12.76 22.91
N GLY A 65 6.89 14.08 22.91
CA GLY A 65 5.86 14.86 23.59
C GLY A 65 4.40 14.38 23.46
N LYS A 66 3.71 14.39 24.60
CA LYS A 66 2.26 14.26 24.71
C LYS A 66 1.57 15.56 24.32
N ASP A 67 1.69 15.99 23.07
CA ASP A 67 0.72 16.91 22.49
C ASP A 67 -0.38 16.06 21.85
N SER A 68 -1.17 15.45 22.73
CA SER A 68 -2.31 14.61 22.38
C SER A 68 -3.41 15.51 21.84
N PHE A 69 -3.52 15.57 20.51
CA PHE A 69 -4.77 15.95 19.86
C PHE A 69 -5.89 15.06 20.43
N PRO A 70 -7.07 15.62 20.77
CA PRO A 70 -8.19 14.84 21.27
C PRO A 70 -8.78 14.02 20.12
N LEU A 71 -8.15 12.89 19.82
CA LEU A 71 -8.74 11.83 19.03
C LEU A 71 -9.81 11.20 19.91
N LYS A 72 -11.08 11.58 19.67
CA LYS A 72 -12.22 10.79 20.13
C LYS A 72 -11.94 9.33 19.75
N GLU A 73 -11.87 8.44 20.73
CA GLU A 73 -11.75 7.00 20.51
C GLU A 73 -12.91 6.55 19.62
N GLN A 74 -12.63 6.43 18.32
CA GLN A 74 -13.55 5.80 17.39
C GLN A 74 -13.47 4.29 17.62
N GLU A 75 -14.63 3.66 17.72
CA GLU A 75 -14.82 2.21 17.79
C GLU A 75 -13.89 1.48 16.78
N PRO A 76 -12.89 0.70 17.25
CA PRO A 76 -11.85 0.14 16.40
C PRO A 76 -12.40 -0.75 15.27
N GLY A 77 -13.56 -1.39 15.48
CA GLY A 77 -14.25 -2.20 14.47
C GLY A 77 -14.75 -1.41 13.26
N LYS A 78 -15.18 -0.16 13.44
CA LYS A 78 -15.67 0.68 12.32
C LYS A 78 -14.53 1.12 11.41
N LYS A 79 -13.34 1.39 11.96
CA LYS A 79 -12.17 1.77 11.16
C LYS A 79 -11.71 0.62 10.28
N ALA A 80 -11.60 -0.59 10.83
CA ALA A 80 -11.19 -1.78 10.08
C ALA A 80 -12.16 -2.08 8.92
N GLN A 81 -13.47 -2.00 9.16
CA GLN A 81 -14.48 -2.20 8.12
C GLN A 81 -14.32 -1.16 6.99
N ARG A 82 -14.17 0.13 7.33
CA ARG A 82 -13.99 1.19 6.32
C ARG A 82 -12.75 0.96 5.45
N LEU A 83 -11.62 0.58 6.05
CA LEU A 83 -10.41 0.25 5.30
C LEU A 83 -10.62 -0.96 4.39
N SER A 84 -11.37 -1.96 4.85
CA SER A 84 -11.76 -3.11 4.03
C SER A 84 -12.58 -2.65 2.82
N ASP A 85 -13.59 -1.81 3.02
CA ASP A 85 -14.46 -1.31 1.95
C ASP A 85 -13.67 -0.49 0.91
N ILE A 86 -12.77 0.38 1.36
CA ILE A 86 -11.85 1.14 0.48
C ILE A 86 -10.98 0.20 -0.34
N SER A 87 -10.34 -0.78 0.32
CA SER A 87 -9.45 -1.71 -0.36
C SER A 87 -10.19 -2.58 -1.39
N GLN A 88 -11.40 -3.04 -1.06
CA GLN A 88 -12.26 -3.81 -1.95
C GLN A 88 -12.66 -2.98 -3.17
N PHE A 89 -13.01 -1.71 -2.97
CA PHE A 89 -13.36 -0.80 -4.07
C PHE A 89 -12.16 -0.52 -4.98
N MET A 90 -11.00 -0.17 -4.41
CA MET A 90 -9.78 0.10 -5.18
C MET A 90 -9.29 -1.13 -5.96
N ASN A 91 -9.58 -2.34 -5.49
CA ASN A 91 -9.19 -3.58 -6.16
C ASN A 91 -10.09 -3.95 -7.35
N GLN A 92 -11.18 -3.21 -7.61
CA GLN A 92 -12.07 -3.46 -8.75
C GLN A 92 -11.40 -3.15 -10.10
N GLU A 93 -10.50 -2.17 -10.12
CA GLU A 93 -9.80 -1.72 -11.32
C GLU A 93 -8.38 -1.25 -11.01
N ASN A 94 -7.44 -1.61 -11.86
CA ASN A 94 -6.04 -1.19 -11.76
C ASN A 94 -5.85 0.33 -11.70
N GLY A 95 -6.73 1.10 -12.35
CA GLY A 95 -6.71 2.57 -12.34
C GLY A 95 -7.07 3.18 -10.98
N LEU A 96 -7.83 2.46 -10.15
CA LEU A 96 -8.26 2.89 -8.82
C LEU A 96 -7.21 2.62 -7.73
N LEU A 97 -6.10 1.94 -8.06
CA LEU A 97 -4.95 1.73 -7.18
C LEU A 97 -4.14 3.03 -7.03
N VAL A 98 -4.75 4.00 -6.36
CA VAL A 98 -4.24 5.36 -6.12
C VAL A 98 -3.70 5.49 -4.72
N PHE A 99 -2.46 5.95 -4.59
CA PHE A 99 -1.77 6.11 -3.31
C PHE A 99 -1.09 7.48 -3.23
N ARG A 100 -0.87 7.97 -2.01
CA ARG A 100 -0.01 9.12 -1.77
C ARG A 100 1.46 8.71 -1.72
N ARG A 101 2.34 9.54 -2.29
CA ARG A 101 3.79 9.38 -2.15
C ARG A 101 4.35 10.03 -0.89
N PHE A 102 3.65 11.00 -0.30
CA PHE A 102 4.14 11.83 0.79
C PHE A 102 5.46 12.52 0.43
N SER A 103 5.56 13.03 -0.79
CA SER A 103 6.80 13.55 -1.38
C SER A 103 7.52 14.58 -0.50
N GLU A 104 6.79 15.52 0.09
CA GLU A 104 7.36 16.51 1.02
C GLU A 104 7.97 15.86 2.27
N LEU A 105 7.19 15.01 2.98
CA LEU A 105 7.67 14.31 4.17
C LEU A 105 8.86 13.39 3.86
N SER A 106 8.84 12.71 2.71
CA SER A 106 9.96 11.87 2.28
C SER A 106 11.23 12.69 2.04
N ILE A 107 11.13 13.88 1.45
CA ILE A 107 12.27 14.77 1.26
C ILE A 107 12.76 15.34 2.60
N GLN A 108 11.86 15.77 3.48
CA GLN A 108 12.24 16.23 4.82
C GLN A 108 12.98 15.15 5.60
N ASN A 109 12.50 13.90 5.56
CA ASN A 109 13.17 12.77 6.19
C ASN A 109 14.56 12.50 5.60
N LEU A 110 14.71 12.59 4.27
CA LEU A 110 16.02 12.45 3.61
C LEU A 110 17.01 13.53 4.05
N VAL A 111 16.57 14.79 4.13
CA VAL A 111 17.40 15.91 4.60
C VAL A 111 17.77 15.72 6.07
N HIS A 112 16.83 15.28 6.90
CA HIS A 112 17.13 14.98 8.31
C HIS A 112 18.19 13.89 8.46
N MET A 113 18.06 12.78 7.72
CA MET A 113 19.07 11.71 7.70
C MET A 113 20.45 12.19 7.22
N GLN A 114 20.50 13.11 6.24
CA GLN A 114 21.77 13.70 5.79
C GLN A 114 22.46 14.47 6.92
N THR A 115 21.71 15.27 7.68
CA THR A 115 22.26 16.02 8.82
C THR A 115 22.80 15.09 9.89
N GLU A 116 22.04 14.05 10.28
CA GLU A 116 22.50 13.06 11.26
C GLU A 116 23.78 12.34 10.80
N ILE A 117 23.86 11.97 9.52
CA ILE A 117 25.04 11.30 8.95
C ILE A 117 26.24 12.25 8.95
N ALA A 118 26.06 13.52 8.59
CA ALA A 118 27.15 14.51 8.59
C ALA A 118 27.70 14.75 10.00
N GLU A 119 26.83 14.80 11.02
CA GLU A 119 27.25 14.90 12.42
C GLU A 119 28.02 13.67 12.88
N LEU A 120 27.57 12.46 12.52
CA LEU A 120 28.25 11.21 12.83
C LEU A 120 29.62 11.12 12.14
N GLU A 121 29.70 11.50 10.86
CA GLU A 121 30.95 11.56 10.11
C GLU A 121 31.97 12.48 10.80
N HIS A 122 31.54 13.68 11.18
CA HIS A 122 32.39 14.63 11.90
C HIS A 122 32.90 14.05 13.22
N ARG A 123 32.04 13.38 14.01
CA ARG A 123 32.43 12.72 15.27
C ARG A 123 33.43 11.58 15.05
N VAL A 124 33.21 10.74 14.03
CA VAL A 124 34.14 9.66 13.67
C VAL A 124 35.50 10.22 13.29
N LYS A 125 35.54 11.33 12.54
CA LYS A 125 36.79 12.00 12.15
C LYS A 125 37.55 12.60 13.34
N GLN A 126 36.84 13.30 14.22
CA GLN A 126 37.45 13.84 15.45
C GLN A 126 38.06 12.74 16.32
N GLN A 127 37.42 11.58 16.39
CA GLN A 127 37.93 10.44 17.14
C GLN A 127 39.15 9.80 16.46
N SER A 128 39.18 9.69 15.13
CA SER A 128 40.35 9.17 14.41
C SER A 128 41.58 10.07 14.54
N ASP A 129 41.36 11.39 14.57
CA ASP A 129 42.45 12.36 14.68
C ASP A 129 43.04 12.39 16.10
N SER A 130 42.23 12.09 17.12
CA SER A 130 42.63 12.14 18.54
C SER A 130 43.28 10.86 19.04
N ALA A 131 43.00 9.72 18.40
CA ALA A 131 43.41 8.42 18.88
C ALA A 131 44.32 7.76 17.83
N GLY A 132 45.65 7.91 18.01
CA GLY A 132 46.63 7.17 17.21
C GLY A 132 46.34 5.67 17.19
N THR A 133 46.74 4.99 16.10
CA THR A 133 46.51 3.57 15.74
C THR A 133 45.76 2.75 16.81
N ILE A 134 44.42 2.82 16.79
CA ILE A 134 43.58 2.18 17.80
C ILE A 134 43.41 0.68 17.50
N PRO A 135 43.46 -0.20 18.51
CA PRO A 135 43.10 -1.61 18.36
C PRO A 135 41.63 -1.82 17.93
N TRP A 136 41.42 -2.85 17.11
CA TRP A 136 40.09 -3.35 16.74
C TRP A 136 39.30 -3.77 18.00
N GLY A 137 38.05 -3.28 18.14
CA GLY A 137 37.15 -3.57 19.27
C GLY A 137 36.90 -2.40 20.23
N SER A 138 37.48 -1.23 19.96
CA SER A 138 37.32 -0.02 20.79
C SER A 138 35.95 0.66 20.58
N PRO A 139 35.52 1.56 21.49
CA PRO A 139 34.29 2.36 21.34
C PRO A 139 34.16 3.11 20.01
N SER A 140 35.27 3.30 19.28
CA SER A 140 35.28 3.81 17.90
C SER A 140 34.50 2.93 16.92
N ASN A 141 34.35 1.64 17.20
CA ASN A 141 33.58 0.71 16.37
C ASN A 141 32.08 1.02 16.46
N GLN A 142 31.55 1.30 17.65
CA GLN A 142 30.11 1.60 17.82
C GLN A 142 29.66 2.81 16.99
N LEU A 143 30.48 3.87 16.92
CA LEU A 143 30.16 5.06 16.11
C LEU A 143 30.23 4.75 14.60
N ARG A 144 31.20 3.93 14.18
CA ARG A 144 31.30 3.50 12.78
C ARG A 144 30.16 2.56 12.38
N ASP A 145 29.77 1.66 13.27
CA ASP A 145 28.64 0.74 13.07
C ASP A 145 27.34 1.55 12.97
N THR A 146 27.12 2.50 13.88
CA THR A 146 25.97 3.42 13.83
C THR A 146 25.94 4.24 12.53
N LEU A 147 27.09 4.75 12.09
CA LEU A 147 27.22 5.48 10.83
C LEU A 147 26.90 4.57 9.63
N SER A 148 27.41 3.35 9.63
CA SER A 148 27.14 2.34 8.59
C SER A 148 25.63 2.04 8.50
N ASP A 149 24.98 1.80 9.63
CA ASP A 149 23.54 1.53 9.69
C ASP A 149 22.70 2.71 9.17
N LYS A 150 23.07 3.93 9.55
CA LYS A 150 22.38 5.16 9.10
C LYS A 150 22.59 5.38 7.59
N LEU A 151 23.80 5.15 7.08
CA LEU A 151 24.09 5.21 5.65
C LEU A 151 23.28 4.19 4.85
N GLU A 152 23.17 2.95 5.34
CA GLU A 152 22.36 1.92 4.71
C GLU A 152 20.89 2.33 4.63
N LYS A 153 20.31 2.81 5.74
CA LYS A 153 18.92 3.30 5.80
C LYS A 153 18.71 4.48 4.83
N TYR A 154 19.64 5.42 4.80
CA TYR A 154 19.59 6.56 3.88
C TYR A 154 19.64 6.14 2.41
N HIS A 155 20.54 5.22 2.04
CA HIS A 155 20.63 4.70 0.67
C HIS A 155 19.37 3.94 0.25
N LYS A 156 18.80 3.11 1.14
CA LYS A 156 17.52 2.44 0.91
C LYS A 156 16.40 3.47 0.69
N ALA A 157 16.33 4.50 1.52
CA ALA A 157 15.33 5.56 1.38
C ALA A 157 15.47 6.32 0.05
N LEU A 158 16.69 6.65 -0.38
CA LEU A 158 16.95 7.25 -1.70
C LEU A 158 16.49 6.36 -2.84
N LEU A 159 16.78 5.05 -2.78
CA LEU A 159 16.37 4.10 -3.79
C LEU A 159 14.85 4.02 -3.89
N ILE A 160 14.15 3.87 -2.77
CA ILE A 160 12.68 3.86 -2.71
C ILE A 160 12.12 5.17 -3.28
N GLN A 161 12.68 6.31 -2.89
CA GLN A 161 12.24 7.61 -3.39
C GLN A 161 12.43 7.74 -4.91
N SER A 162 13.53 7.20 -5.45
CA SER A 162 13.76 7.16 -6.90
C SER A 162 12.73 6.29 -7.63
N GLN A 163 12.30 5.19 -7.02
CA GLN A 163 11.28 4.30 -7.57
C GLN A 163 9.89 4.94 -7.53
N LEU A 164 9.53 5.58 -6.42
CA LEU A 164 8.26 6.32 -6.28
C LEU A 164 8.13 7.47 -7.28
N ARG A 165 9.24 8.13 -7.64
CA ARG A 165 9.25 9.17 -8.67
C ARG A 165 8.97 8.65 -10.09
N LYS A 166 9.21 7.37 -10.35
CA LYS A 166 8.92 6.73 -11.65
C LYS A 166 7.45 6.36 -11.80
N LEU A 167 6.70 6.27 -10.70
CA LEU A 167 5.27 6.04 -10.74
C LEU A 167 4.56 7.24 -11.37
N LYS A 168 3.62 6.96 -12.28
CA LYS A 168 2.86 8.02 -12.95
C LYS A 168 1.73 8.51 -12.04
N ARG A 169 1.31 9.75 -12.28
CA ARG A 169 0.10 10.31 -11.69
C ARG A 169 -1.12 9.49 -12.16
N PRO A 170 -2.12 9.26 -11.29
CA PRO A 170 -3.41 8.71 -11.72
C PRO A 170 -4.09 9.64 -12.73
N GLU A 171 -4.89 9.06 -13.62
CA GLU A 171 -5.75 9.83 -14.52
C GLU A 171 -6.85 10.51 -13.70
N ASP A 172 -7.18 11.76 -14.04
CA ASP A 172 -8.12 12.58 -13.24
C ASP A 172 -9.51 11.92 -13.12
N GLU A 173 -9.87 11.10 -14.11
CA GLU A 173 -11.11 10.36 -14.13
C GLU A 173 -11.20 9.29 -13.02
N PHE A 174 -10.13 8.52 -12.78
CA PHE A 174 -10.08 7.56 -11.67
C PHE A 174 -10.09 8.26 -10.31
N ILE A 175 -9.44 9.43 -10.22
CA ILE A 175 -9.51 10.27 -9.01
C ILE A 175 -10.96 10.70 -8.76
N GLN A 176 -11.68 11.12 -9.80
CA GLN A 176 -13.07 11.53 -9.68
C GLN A 176 -13.96 10.35 -9.24
N ILE A 177 -13.82 9.18 -9.86
CA ILE A 177 -14.59 7.98 -9.47
C ILE A 177 -14.36 7.62 -8.00
N LEU A 178 -13.11 7.67 -7.55
CA LEU A 178 -12.75 7.35 -6.17
C LEU A 178 -13.26 8.42 -5.18
N SER A 179 -13.20 9.70 -5.56
CA SER A 179 -13.76 10.81 -4.79
C SER A 179 -15.28 10.74 -4.67
N ASP A 180 -15.99 10.45 -5.76
CA ASP A 180 -17.45 10.31 -5.78
C ASP A 180 -17.89 9.16 -4.87
N TRP A 181 -17.22 8.01 -4.98
CA TRP A 181 -17.49 6.86 -4.12
C TRP A 181 -17.19 7.15 -2.64
N ALA A 182 -16.10 7.88 -2.35
CA ALA A 182 -15.76 8.26 -0.99
C ALA A 182 -16.76 9.28 -0.39
N ALA A 183 -17.30 10.19 -1.23
CA ALA A 183 -18.38 11.09 -0.83
C ALA A 183 -19.65 10.32 -0.47
N ASP A 184 -20.07 9.39 -1.33
CA ASP A 184 -21.26 8.55 -1.12
C ASP A 184 -21.14 7.69 0.14
N SER A 185 -19.92 7.23 0.44
CA SER A 185 -19.61 6.41 1.62
C SER A 185 -19.30 7.22 2.89
N GLN A 186 -19.43 8.56 2.84
CA GLN A 186 -19.12 9.51 3.93
C GLN A 186 -17.66 9.44 4.43
N LEU A 187 -16.73 8.95 3.61
CA LEU A 187 -15.33 8.78 3.97
C LEU A 187 -14.52 10.09 3.86
N LEU A 188 -14.97 11.06 3.06
CA LEU A 188 -14.26 12.33 2.86
C LEU A 188 -14.15 13.20 4.13
N VAL A 189 -15.04 12.99 5.11
CA VAL A 189 -15.03 13.73 6.38
C VAL A 189 -13.94 13.20 7.33
N GLU A 190 -13.45 11.98 7.07
CA GLU A 190 -12.50 11.29 7.94
C GLU A 190 -11.06 11.47 7.45
N PRO A 191 -10.06 11.41 8.36
CA PRO A 191 -8.65 11.53 7.99
C PRO A 191 -8.22 10.51 6.93
N ASP A 192 -8.81 9.31 6.97
CA ASP A 192 -8.47 8.20 6.08
C ASP A 192 -8.95 8.45 4.64
N GLY A 193 -10.02 9.21 4.43
CA GLY A 193 -10.54 9.58 3.10
C GLY A 193 -10.20 11.01 2.67
N ALA A 194 -9.67 11.84 3.57
CA ALA A 194 -9.32 13.23 3.30
C ALA A 194 -8.31 13.40 2.16
N PHE A 195 -7.50 12.38 1.85
CA PHE A 195 -6.57 12.45 0.72
C PHE A 195 -7.25 12.38 -0.66
N LEU A 196 -8.49 11.91 -0.70
CA LEU A 196 -9.32 11.85 -1.89
C LEU A 196 -10.10 13.14 -2.13
N ALA A 197 -10.13 14.04 -1.14
CA ALA A 197 -10.71 15.36 -1.31
C ALA A 197 -9.98 16.10 -2.44
N ASP A 198 -10.73 16.89 -3.22
CA ASP A 198 -10.19 17.68 -4.33
C ASP A 198 -9.32 18.85 -3.84
N GLN A 199 -8.12 18.51 -3.36
CA GLN A 199 -7.09 19.45 -2.97
C GLN A 199 -5.96 19.44 -4.01
N PRO A 200 -5.68 20.57 -4.68
CA PRO A 200 -4.65 20.64 -5.72
C PRO A 200 -3.27 20.15 -5.27
N GLN A 201 -2.88 20.48 -4.04
CA GLN A 201 -1.61 20.07 -3.42
C GLN A 201 -1.50 18.56 -3.20
N LEU A 202 -2.62 17.89 -2.89
CA LEU A 202 -2.65 16.45 -2.70
C LEU A 202 -2.63 15.73 -4.06
N ARG A 203 -3.31 16.28 -5.08
CA ARG A 203 -3.34 15.70 -6.43
C ARG A 203 -1.96 15.54 -7.05
N SER A 204 -1.03 16.47 -6.82
CA SER A 204 0.36 16.33 -7.28
C SER A 204 1.14 15.21 -6.57
N ASP A 205 0.69 14.80 -5.38
CA ASP A 205 1.35 13.78 -4.56
C ASP A 205 0.80 12.36 -4.80
N LEU A 206 -0.31 12.24 -5.54
CA LEU A 206 -0.93 10.96 -5.89
C LEU A 206 -0.15 10.22 -6.99
N VAL A 207 -0.12 8.90 -6.86
CA VAL A 207 0.43 7.97 -7.85
C VAL A 207 -0.49 6.78 -8.06
N SER A 208 -0.46 6.23 -9.28
CA SER A 208 -1.11 4.97 -9.61
C SER A 208 -0.07 3.88 -9.82
N LEU A 209 -0.35 2.68 -9.31
CA LEU A 209 0.51 1.51 -9.51
C LEU A 209 0.46 0.96 -10.94
N ASN A 210 -0.59 1.27 -11.72
CA ASN A 210 -0.79 0.63 -13.03
C ASN A 210 -1.54 1.52 -14.05
N SER A 211 -0.97 2.68 -14.34
CA SER A 211 -1.49 3.67 -15.31
C SER A 211 -1.24 3.32 -16.79
N GLY A 212 -0.75 2.12 -17.10
CA GLY A 212 -0.22 1.80 -18.43
C GLY A 212 -0.97 0.75 -19.23
N ALA A 213 -1.64 -0.20 -18.58
CA ALA A 213 -1.91 -1.49 -19.22
C ALA A 213 -3.28 -1.62 -19.89
N GLU A 214 -4.34 -0.93 -19.44
CA GLU A 214 -5.71 -1.39 -19.76
C GLU A 214 -6.70 -0.25 -20.11
N ARG A 215 -6.35 0.58 -21.08
CA ARG A 215 -7.26 1.64 -21.60
C ARG A 215 -8.54 1.13 -22.28
N LYS A 216 -8.71 -0.19 -22.49
CA LYS A 216 -9.77 -0.74 -23.35
C LYS A 216 -11.02 -1.25 -22.63
N VAL A 217 -11.01 -1.43 -21.31
CA VAL A 217 -12.12 -2.08 -20.58
C VAL A 217 -13.15 -1.06 -20.06
N TRP A 218 -12.74 0.18 -19.80
CA TRP A 218 -13.56 1.20 -19.14
C TRP A 218 -14.79 1.65 -19.94
N ALA A 219 -14.68 1.74 -21.26
CA ALA A 219 -15.79 2.19 -22.13
C ALA A 219 -17.07 1.35 -21.96
N TYR A 220 -16.94 0.08 -21.56
CA TYR A 220 -18.09 -0.79 -21.34
C TYR A 220 -18.81 -0.54 -19.99
N ARG A 221 -18.10 -0.16 -18.93
CA ARG A 221 -18.68 -0.02 -17.57
C ARG A 221 -19.37 1.32 -17.32
N VAL A 222 -18.93 2.40 -17.98
CA VAL A 222 -19.61 3.71 -17.89
C VAL A 222 -21.00 3.63 -18.51
N VAL A 223 -21.09 2.96 -19.65
CA VAL A 223 -22.36 2.65 -20.31
C VAL A 223 -23.22 1.84 -19.36
N GLU A 224 -22.65 0.83 -18.70
CA GLU A 224 -23.37 -0.01 -17.74
C GLU A 224 -23.93 0.81 -16.55
N ARG A 225 -23.13 1.68 -15.92
CA ARG A 225 -23.61 2.54 -14.80
C ARG A 225 -24.67 3.56 -15.22
N LEU A 226 -24.55 4.14 -16.41
CA LEU A 226 -25.57 5.05 -16.94
C LEU A 226 -26.87 4.30 -17.24
N VAL A 227 -26.77 3.09 -17.79
CA VAL A 227 -27.91 2.20 -18.04
C VAL A 227 -28.59 1.81 -16.72
N TRP A 228 -27.84 1.44 -15.68
CA TRP A 228 -28.41 1.14 -14.37
C TRP A 228 -29.06 2.35 -13.69
N LYS A 229 -28.44 3.54 -13.76
CA LYS A 229 -29.05 4.78 -13.23
C LYS A 229 -30.33 5.17 -13.97
N LEU A 230 -30.41 4.92 -15.28
CA LEU A 230 -31.63 5.14 -16.07
C LEU A 230 -32.70 4.11 -15.73
N LEU A 231 -32.37 2.83 -15.59
CA LEU A 231 -33.34 1.77 -15.28
C LEU A 231 -33.94 1.88 -13.86
N VAL A 232 -33.15 2.27 -12.86
CA VAL A 232 -33.64 2.44 -11.47
C VAL A 232 -34.56 3.66 -11.34
N LYS A 233 -34.41 4.68 -12.20
CA LYS A 233 -35.22 5.90 -12.14
C LYS A 233 -36.61 5.75 -12.78
N VAL A 234 -36.86 4.67 -13.52
CA VAL A 234 -38.10 4.46 -14.29
C VAL A 234 -39.19 3.68 -13.51
N ASN A 235 -38.91 3.14 -12.32
CA ASN A 235 -39.90 2.36 -11.54
C ASN A 235 -40.24 2.92 -10.14
N PRO A 236 -40.96 4.05 -10.03
CA PRO A 236 -41.66 4.39 -8.78
C PRO A 236 -43.20 4.23 -8.83
N VAL A 237 -43.81 3.81 -9.95
CA VAL A 237 -45.27 3.80 -10.10
C VAL A 237 -45.75 2.50 -10.74
N LEU A 238 -45.84 1.42 -9.98
CA LEU A 238 -46.62 0.21 -10.33
C LEU A 238 -46.77 -0.72 -9.10
N MET A 239 -47.12 -0.16 -7.94
CA MET A 239 -47.71 -0.90 -6.82
C MET A 239 -48.68 0.01 -6.09
N SER A 240 -49.89 0.13 -6.63
CA SER A 240 -51.09 0.63 -5.96
C SER A 240 -52.28 -0.10 -6.56
#